data_AF-A0A1M6RW70-F1
#
_entry.id   AF-A0A1M6RW70-F1
#
_cell.length_a   1.000
_cell.length_b   1.000
_cell.length_c   1.000
_cell.angle_alpha   90.00
_cell.angle_beta   90.00
_cell.angle_gamma   90.00
#
_symmetry.space_group_name_H-M   'P 1'
#
loop_
_entity.id
_entity.type
_entity.pdbx_description
1 polymer ?
#
loop_
_entity_poly.entity_id
_entity_poly.type
_entity_poly.pdbx_seq_one_letter_code
_entity_poly.pdbx_strand_id
1 'polypeptide(L)'
;MMSAAPRFALFALLALLLPIATACSAPPLAEGDCAVPDPEYPEHRYQRADCADPAALRVLTIEEDVTEGCYDVPGVTRSVFEEQWNGLVFVCLGPQDVDPATAPNVAEAGDCFADDGAATETRMRRVDCAAPDARYRVLAVDDGADLPGVSRNECVDVAGATTSYSFSLQGDERSLGGLVHRRLFCLAPVS
;
A
#
# COMPACT_ATOMS: atom_id res chain seq x y z
N MET A 1 -37.58 -82.07 -18.09
CA MET A 1 -38.65 -81.34 -17.38
C MET A 1 -38.17 -79.91 -17.15
N MET A 2 -39.02 -78.94 -17.54
CA MET A 2 -38.98 -77.46 -17.43
C MET A 2 -37.64 -76.77 -17.07
N SER A 3 -37.04 -75.93 -17.93
CA SER A 3 -37.44 -74.57 -18.36
C SER A 3 -37.50 -73.53 -17.24
N ALA A 4 -36.53 -72.60 -17.21
CA ALA A 4 -36.72 -71.14 -17.04
C ALA A 4 -35.38 -70.39 -16.96
N ALA A 5 -35.14 -69.47 -17.89
CA ALA A 5 -34.27 -68.30 -17.72
C ALA A 5 -35.19 -67.04 -17.58
N PRO A 6 -34.65 -65.81 -17.50
CA PRO A 6 -33.78 -65.20 -16.50
C PRO A 6 -34.49 -63.97 -15.85
N ARG A 7 -33.98 -63.42 -14.75
CA ARG A 7 -34.39 -62.08 -14.29
C ARG A 7 -33.19 -61.22 -13.91
N PHE A 8 -32.95 -60.26 -14.78
CA PHE A 8 -32.11 -59.07 -14.66
C PHE A 8 -32.13 -58.50 -13.23
N ALA A 9 -30.98 -58.57 -12.55
CA ALA A 9 -30.73 -57.75 -11.36
C ALA A 9 -30.31 -56.36 -11.83
N LEU A 10 -31.21 -55.41 -11.59
CA LEU A 10 -31.12 -53.99 -11.90
C LEU A 10 -29.92 -53.38 -11.15
N PHE A 11 -28.92 -52.88 -11.87
CA PHE A 11 -27.90 -51.98 -11.33
C PHE A 11 -28.58 -50.66 -10.94
N ALA A 12 -28.83 -50.44 -9.65
CA ALA A 12 -29.19 -49.13 -9.13
C ALA A 12 -27.89 -48.35 -8.88
N LEU A 13 -27.39 -47.68 -9.92
CA LEU A 13 -26.39 -46.62 -9.76
C LEU A 13 -27.06 -45.45 -9.04
N LEU A 14 -26.88 -45.38 -7.72
CA LEU A 14 -27.27 -44.22 -6.92
C LEU A 14 -26.21 -43.13 -7.18
N ALA A 15 -26.38 -42.39 -8.28
CA ALA A 15 -25.64 -41.15 -8.51
C ALA A 15 -26.15 -40.10 -7.51
N LEU A 16 -25.57 -40.07 -6.31
CA LEU A 16 -25.75 -38.94 -5.42
C LEU A 16 -25.09 -37.72 -6.06
N LEU A 17 -25.95 -36.85 -6.57
CA LEU A 17 -25.69 -35.49 -6.96
C LEU A 17 -25.10 -34.74 -5.75
N LEU A 18 -23.77 -34.76 -5.62
CA LEU A 18 -23.07 -33.77 -4.81
C LEU A 18 -23.37 -32.40 -5.42
N PRO A 19 -23.88 -31.42 -4.66
CA PRO A 19 -23.88 -30.05 -5.12
C PRO A 19 -22.40 -29.70 -5.33
N ILE A 20 -22.01 -29.51 -6.58
CA ILE A 20 -20.75 -28.86 -6.90
C ILE A 20 -20.95 -27.46 -6.34
N ALA A 21 -20.50 -27.23 -5.10
CA ALA A 21 -20.27 -25.89 -4.62
C ALA A 21 -19.24 -25.32 -5.58
N THR A 22 -19.71 -24.62 -6.60
CA THR A 22 -18.90 -23.66 -7.32
C THR A 22 -18.38 -22.74 -6.24
N ALA A 23 -17.14 -22.97 -5.80
CA ALA A 23 -16.39 -21.99 -5.06
C ALA A 23 -16.41 -20.76 -5.97
N CYS A 24 -17.33 -19.84 -5.70
CA CYS A 24 -17.26 -18.51 -6.26
C CYS A 24 -15.97 -17.95 -5.68
N SER A 25 -14.87 -18.13 -6.41
CA SER A 25 -13.65 -17.37 -6.18
C SER A 25 -14.10 -15.92 -6.16
N ALA A 26 -13.97 -15.27 -5.01
CA ALA A 26 -14.24 -13.84 -4.94
C ALA A 26 -13.40 -13.16 -6.03
N PRO A 27 -13.93 -12.11 -6.69
CA PRO A 27 -13.14 -11.39 -7.69
C PRO A 27 -11.84 -10.89 -7.05
N PRO A 28 -10.74 -10.89 -7.82
CA PRO A 28 -9.47 -10.34 -7.34
C PRO A 28 -9.67 -8.90 -6.89
N LEU A 29 -8.85 -8.48 -5.92
CA LEU A 29 -8.84 -7.09 -5.49
C LEU A 29 -8.53 -6.18 -6.68
N ALA A 30 -9.20 -5.02 -6.75
CA ALA A 30 -9.02 -4.03 -7.79
C ALA A 30 -8.87 -2.63 -7.19
N GLU A 31 -8.38 -1.69 -7.98
CA GLU A 31 -8.34 -0.28 -7.62
C GLU A 31 -9.72 0.22 -7.15
N GLY A 32 -9.73 0.97 -6.05
CA GLY A 32 -10.93 1.51 -5.42
C GLY A 32 -11.62 0.56 -4.44
N ASP A 33 -11.26 -0.73 -4.42
CA ASP A 33 -11.70 -1.67 -3.40
C ASP A 33 -11.14 -1.30 -2.01
N CYS A 34 -11.67 -1.94 -0.97
CA CYS A 34 -11.19 -1.78 0.39
C CYS A 34 -10.61 -3.08 0.94
N ALA A 35 -9.51 -2.94 1.68
CA ALA A 35 -8.82 -4.06 2.30
C ALA A 35 -8.27 -3.66 3.67
N VAL A 36 -8.14 -4.65 4.55
CA VAL A 36 -7.46 -4.53 5.83
C VAL A 36 -6.21 -5.41 5.77
N PRO A 37 -5.03 -4.90 6.17
CA PRO A 37 -3.83 -5.72 6.28
C PRO A 37 -4.04 -6.89 7.24
N ASP A 38 -3.52 -8.07 6.90
CA ASP A 38 -3.65 -9.24 7.76
C ASP A 38 -2.90 -8.99 9.09
N PRO A 39 -3.51 -9.20 10.26
CA PRO A 39 -2.87 -8.86 11.53
C PRO A 39 -1.65 -9.72 11.85
N GLU A 40 -1.50 -10.91 11.25
CA GLU A 40 -0.38 -11.81 11.46
C GLU A 40 0.78 -11.51 10.50
N TYR A 41 0.46 -11.17 9.24
CA TYR A 41 1.44 -10.84 8.20
C TYR A 41 1.04 -9.57 7.42
N PRO A 42 1.04 -8.39 8.07
CA PRO A 42 0.42 -7.18 7.51
C PRO A 42 1.23 -6.52 6.38
N GLU A 43 2.44 -7.00 6.11
CA GLU A 43 3.29 -6.64 4.96
C GLU A 43 3.12 -7.59 3.77
N HIS A 44 2.64 -8.82 3.99
CA HIS A 44 2.55 -9.86 2.96
C HIS A 44 1.13 -10.23 2.57
N ARG A 45 0.14 -9.86 3.38
CA ARG A 45 -1.24 -10.31 3.21
C ARG A 45 -2.22 -9.21 3.56
N TYR A 46 -3.36 -9.28 2.87
CA TYR A 46 -4.52 -8.44 3.12
C TYR A 46 -5.78 -9.29 3.05
N GLN A 47 -6.86 -8.73 3.59
CA GLN A 47 -8.20 -9.28 3.48
C GLN A 47 -9.10 -8.21 2.88
N ARG A 48 -9.88 -8.57 1.86
CA ARG A 48 -10.94 -7.69 1.34
C ARG A 48 -11.88 -7.33 2.49
N ALA A 49 -12.21 -6.06 2.59
CA ALA A 49 -13.07 -5.50 3.62
C ALA A 49 -14.23 -4.70 3.02
N ASP A 50 -15.26 -4.47 3.82
CA ASP A 50 -16.28 -3.47 3.51
C ASP A 50 -15.64 -2.07 3.64
N CYS A 51 -15.83 -1.19 2.66
CA CYS A 51 -15.34 0.19 2.77
C CYS A 51 -16.00 0.97 3.92
N ALA A 52 -17.16 0.52 4.41
CA ALA A 52 -17.74 1.09 5.62
C ALA A 52 -16.95 0.76 6.91
N ASP A 53 -16.01 -0.18 6.87
CA ASP A 53 -15.15 -0.51 8.01
C ASP A 53 -14.14 0.64 8.26
N PRO A 54 -14.13 1.23 9.47
CA PRO A 54 -13.19 2.32 9.80
C PRO A 54 -11.71 1.89 9.81
N ALA A 55 -11.42 0.58 9.87
CA ALA A 55 -10.06 0.05 9.76
C ALA A 55 -9.63 -0.23 8.32
N ALA A 56 -10.57 -0.18 7.35
CA ALA A 56 -10.25 -0.50 5.96
C ALA A 56 -9.52 0.65 5.26
N LEU A 57 -8.51 0.27 4.48
CA LEU A 57 -7.78 1.14 3.57
C LEU A 57 -8.32 0.94 2.15
N ARG A 58 -8.24 1.99 1.33
CA ARG A 58 -8.58 1.94 -0.09
C ARG A 58 -7.37 1.46 -0.90
N VAL A 59 -7.61 0.61 -1.87
CA VAL A 59 -6.65 0.21 -2.89
C VAL A 59 -6.50 1.36 -3.87
N LEU A 60 -5.32 1.97 -3.90
CA LEU A 60 -4.99 3.08 -4.78
C LEU A 60 -4.50 2.60 -6.15
N THR A 61 -3.76 1.50 -6.16
CA THR A 61 -3.33 0.81 -7.37
C THR A 61 -2.83 -0.59 -7.00
N ILE A 62 -2.65 -1.42 -8.01
CA ILE A 62 -1.99 -2.71 -7.92
C ILE A 62 -0.87 -2.69 -8.95
N GLU A 63 0.36 -2.93 -8.49
CA GLU A 63 1.55 -2.89 -9.33
C GLU A 63 2.15 -4.28 -9.46
N GLU A 64 2.42 -4.67 -10.70
CA GLU A 64 3.06 -5.93 -11.04
C GLU A 64 4.49 -5.64 -11.51
N ASP A 65 5.43 -6.52 -11.18
CA ASP A 65 6.82 -6.46 -11.66
C ASP A 65 7.62 -5.20 -11.23
N VAL A 66 7.23 -4.55 -10.13
CA VAL A 66 7.99 -3.43 -9.54
C VAL A 66 8.93 -3.93 -8.43
N THR A 67 10.04 -3.21 -8.20
CA THR A 67 11.08 -3.61 -7.23
C THR A 67 11.13 -2.75 -5.97
N GLU A 68 10.56 -1.55 -6.02
CA GLU A 68 10.72 -0.54 -4.96
C GLU A 68 9.46 -0.36 -4.10
N GLY A 69 8.41 -1.17 -4.32
CA GLY A 69 7.11 -1.00 -3.66
C GLY A 69 6.38 0.26 -4.14
N CYS A 70 5.41 0.73 -3.35
CA CYS A 70 4.41 1.71 -3.79
C CYS A 70 4.79 3.20 -3.56
N TYR A 71 6.05 3.56 -3.36
CA TYR A 71 6.41 4.90 -2.82
C TYR A 71 6.04 6.07 -3.73
N ASP A 72 5.93 5.83 -5.03
CA ASP A 72 5.53 6.79 -6.05
C ASP A 72 4.01 6.88 -6.25
N VAL A 73 3.23 6.03 -5.58
CA VAL A 73 1.76 6.06 -5.62
C VAL A 73 1.25 7.20 -4.72
N PRO A 74 0.63 8.26 -5.26
CA PRO A 74 0.20 9.40 -4.45
C PRO A 74 -0.79 8.99 -3.36
N GLY A 75 -0.47 9.30 -2.10
CA GLY A 75 -1.36 9.08 -0.97
C GLY A 75 -1.31 7.68 -0.39
N VAL A 76 -0.41 6.82 -0.90
CA VAL A 76 -0.16 5.53 -0.29
C VAL A 76 0.32 5.73 1.15
N THR A 77 -0.09 4.84 2.03
CA THR A 77 0.44 4.77 3.40
C THR A 77 0.93 3.38 3.75
N ARG A 78 0.63 2.39 2.92
CA ARG A 78 1.07 1.00 3.11
C ARG A 78 1.22 0.31 1.77
N SER A 79 2.29 -0.49 1.66
CA SER A 79 2.45 -1.44 0.58
C SER A 79 2.32 -2.85 1.16
N VAL A 80 1.55 -3.70 0.49
CA VAL A 80 1.41 -5.11 0.84
C VAL A 80 1.84 -5.90 -0.38
N PHE A 81 2.79 -6.81 -0.24
CA PHE A 81 3.29 -7.58 -1.37
C PHE A 81 2.92 -9.06 -1.28
N GLU A 82 2.54 -9.62 -2.42
CA GLU A 82 2.26 -11.04 -2.56
C GLU A 82 3.27 -11.65 -3.52
N GLU A 83 3.95 -12.72 -3.08
CA GLU A 83 4.79 -13.53 -3.96
C GLU A 83 3.90 -14.39 -4.86
N GLN A 84 3.99 -14.16 -6.17
CA GLN A 84 3.34 -14.99 -7.17
C GLN A 84 4.37 -15.79 -7.96
N TRP A 85 3.90 -16.82 -8.67
CA TRP A 85 4.78 -17.70 -9.45
C TRP A 85 5.51 -16.97 -10.58
N ASN A 86 4.99 -15.83 -11.04
CA ASN A 86 5.50 -15.01 -12.14
C ASN A 86 6.14 -13.68 -11.71
N GLY A 87 6.16 -13.34 -10.42
CA GLY A 87 6.70 -12.06 -9.96
C GLY A 87 6.17 -11.64 -8.59
N LEU A 88 6.54 -10.42 -8.19
CA LEU A 88 5.96 -9.75 -7.02
C LEU A 88 4.80 -8.88 -7.47
N VAL A 89 3.72 -8.90 -6.71
CA VAL A 89 2.60 -7.97 -6.88
C VAL A 89 2.47 -7.15 -5.63
N PHE A 90 2.42 -5.83 -5.79
CA PHE A 90 2.24 -4.88 -4.71
C PHE A 90 0.83 -4.31 -4.75
N VAL A 91 0.15 -4.38 -3.62
CA VAL A 91 -1.13 -3.73 -3.38
C VAL A 91 -0.86 -2.45 -2.58
N CYS A 92 -1.12 -1.32 -3.22
CA CYS A 92 -0.83 0.00 -2.68
C CYS A 92 -2.06 0.55 -1.96
N LEU A 93 -1.99 0.63 -0.64
CA LEU A 93 -3.12 0.96 0.23
C LEU A 93 -2.94 2.37 0.82
N GLY A 94 -4.03 3.14 0.84
CA GLY A 94 -4.09 4.45 1.46
C GLY A 94 -5.39 4.70 2.23
N PRO A 95 -5.49 5.81 2.97
CA PRO A 95 -6.75 6.24 3.60
C PRO A 95 -7.87 6.33 2.57
N GLN A 96 -9.11 6.01 2.97
CA GLN A 96 -10.23 5.95 2.03
C GLN A 96 -10.60 7.30 1.40
N ASP A 97 -10.32 8.37 2.13
CA ASP A 97 -10.56 9.78 1.79
C ASP A 97 -9.28 10.52 1.39
N VAL A 98 -8.21 9.77 1.06
CA VAL A 98 -6.95 10.38 0.63
C VAL A 98 -7.17 11.22 -0.63
N ASP A 99 -6.59 12.41 -0.65
CA ASP A 99 -6.50 13.26 -1.83
C ASP A 99 -5.09 13.15 -2.44
N PRO A 100 -4.92 12.43 -3.56
CA PRO A 100 -3.67 12.30 -4.30
C PRO A 100 -2.97 13.63 -4.61
N ALA A 101 -3.73 14.71 -4.83
CA ALA A 101 -3.14 16.01 -5.17
C ALA A 101 -2.33 16.59 -4.00
N THR A 102 -2.72 16.23 -2.78
CA THR A 102 -2.13 16.74 -1.54
C THR A 102 -1.10 15.80 -0.92
N ALA A 103 -0.87 14.65 -1.55
CA ALA A 103 0.01 13.61 -1.05
C ALA A 103 1.47 14.08 -0.95
N PRO A 104 2.11 13.99 0.24
CA PRO A 104 3.48 14.46 0.42
C PRO A 104 4.50 13.52 -0.21
N ASN A 105 4.19 12.23 -0.34
CA ASN A 105 5.12 11.20 -0.80
C ASN A 105 5.51 11.32 -2.27
N VAL A 106 4.82 12.15 -3.05
CA VAL A 106 5.11 12.41 -4.47
C VAL A 106 5.49 13.87 -4.72
N ALA A 107 5.88 14.59 -3.66
CA ALA A 107 6.33 15.96 -3.79
C ALA A 107 7.71 16.03 -4.45
N GLU A 108 7.95 17.12 -5.17
CA GLU A 108 9.22 17.41 -5.83
C GLU A 108 9.85 18.69 -5.29
N ALA A 109 11.12 18.94 -5.65
CA ALA A 109 11.76 20.21 -5.34
C ALA A 109 10.97 21.38 -5.96
N GLY A 110 10.64 22.37 -5.13
CA GLY A 110 9.79 23.50 -5.48
C GLY A 110 8.36 23.42 -4.94
N ASP A 111 7.86 22.22 -4.63
CA ASP A 111 6.55 22.04 -3.99
C ASP A 111 6.51 22.66 -2.60
N CYS A 112 5.30 22.94 -2.11
CA CYS A 112 5.11 23.47 -0.77
C CYS A 112 4.28 22.54 0.11
N PHE A 113 4.61 22.54 1.39
CA PHE A 113 3.90 21.81 2.43
C PHE A 113 3.21 22.76 3.40
N ALA A 114 1.99 22.39 3.76
CA ALA A 114 1.38 22.76 5.02
C ALA A 114 1.74 21.70 6.07
N ASP A 115 1.94 22.15 7.31
CA ASP A 115 2.09 21.28 8.47
C ASP A 115 0.78 21.32 9.25
N ASP A 116 0.02 20.23 9.21
CA ASP A 116 -1.24 20.06 9.95
C ASP A 116 -1.04 19.31 11.28
N GLY A 117 0.22 19.05 11.65
CA GLY A 117 0.61 18.32 12.83
C GLY A 117 0.38 19.03 14.16
N ALA A 118 0.10 18.23 15.20
CA ALA A 118 0.34 18.64 16.58
C ALA A 118 1.84 18.48 16.91
N ALA A 119 2.32 19.10 17.99
CA ALA A 119 3.75 19.17 18.37
C ALA A 119 4.52 17.83 18.44
N THR A 120 3.85 16.68 18.35
CA THR A 120 4.43 15.34 18.43
C THR A 120 4.34 14.53 17.14
N GLU A 121 3.57 14.96 16.13
CA GLU A 121 3.37 14.22 14.88
C GLU A 121 3.33 15.21 13.72
N THR A 122 4.37 15.22 12.88
CA THR A 122 4.37 16.03 11.67
C THR A 122 3.54 15.33 10.60
N ARG A 123 2.41 15.94 10.24
CA ARG A 123 1.63 15.55 9.07
C ARG A 123 1.78 16.63 8.02
N MET A 124 2.64 16.33 7.05
CA MET A 124 2.84 17.21 5.89
C MET A 124 1.78 16.92 4.84
N ARG A 125 1.27 17.98 4.24
CA ARG A 125 0.36 17.91 3.10
C ARG A 125 0.84 18.87 2.02
N ARG A 126 0.90 18.42 0.77
CA ARG A 126 1.23 19.28 -0.37
C ARG A 126 0.12 20.31 -0.60
N VAL A 127 0.54 21.55 -0.79
CA VAL A 127 -0.32 22.72 -1.00
C VAL A 127 0.29 23.64 -2.06
N ASP A 128 -0.54 24.51 -2.62
CA ASP A 128 -0.05 25.63 -3.42
C ASP A 128 0.85 26.54 -2.56
N CYS A 129 1.99 26.97 -3.09
CA CYS A 129 2.94 27.80 -2.35
C CYS A 129 2.40 29.19 -1.97
N ALA A 130 1.36 29.69 -2.65
CA ALA A 130 0.67 30.92 -2.31
C ALA A 130 -0.50 30.69 -1.33
N ALA A 131 -0.77 29.44 -0.93
CA ALA A 131 -1.78 29.14 0.06
C ALA A 131 -1.39 29.77 1.42
N PRO A 132 -2.35 30.35 2.17
CA PRO A 132 -2.07 31.02 3.43
C PRO A 132 -1.56 30.07 4.53
N ASP A 133 -1.75 28.75 4.37
CA ASP A 133 -1.25 27.70 5.26
C ASP A 133 0.06 27.06 4.77
N ALA A 134 0.61 27.49 3.63
CA ALA A 134 1.91 27.02 3.15
C ALA A 134 3.01 27.46 4.13
N ARG A 135 3.73 26.48 4.70
CA ARG A 135 4.75 26.71 5.72
C ARG A 135 6.15 26.43 5.23
N TYR A 136 6.30 25.41 4.39
CA TYR A 136 7.59 24.96 3.92
C TYR A 136 7.61 24.83 2.40
N ARG A 137 8.76 25.13 1.79
CA ARG A 137 9.09 24.78 0.41
C ARG A 137 10.09 23.63 0.43
N VAL A 138 9.88 22.65 -0.44
CA VAL A 138 10.81 21.55 -0.70
C VAL A 138 11.98 22.08 -1.52
N LEU A 139 13.19 21.94 -1.00
CA LEU A 139 14.42 22.33 -1.69
C LEU A 139 15.06 21.15 -2.43
N ALA A 140 14.95 19.96 -1.85
CA ALA A 140 15.47 18.72 -2.41
C ALA A 140 14.67 17.54 -1.88
N VAL A 141 14.68 16.45 -2.64
CA VAL A 141 14.14 15.14 -2.27
C VAL A 141 15.26 14.13 -2.43
N ASP A 142 15.45 13.31 -1.41
CA ASP A 142 16.34 12.16 -1.42
C ASP A 142 15.48 10.91 -1.27
N ASP A 143 15.50 10.05 -2.28
CA ASP A 143 14.69 8.84 -2.36
C ASP A 143 15.33 7.64 -1.64
N GLY A 144 16.46 7.86 -0.94
CA GLY A 144 16.91 6.98 0.12
C GLY A 144 17.19 5.54 -0.33
N ALA A 145 17.87 5.36 -1.46
CA ALA A 145 18.46 4.06 -1.80
C ALA A 145 19.57 3.74 -0.78
N ASP A 146 19.27 2.82 0.14
CA ASP A 146 20.13 2.07 1.04
C ASP A 146 21.51 2.62 1.40
N LEU A 147 21.72 2.88 2.70
CA LEU A 147 22.99 2.51 3.31
C LEU A 147 22.79 2.04 4.77
N PRO A 148 23.19 0.80 5.12
CA PRO A 148 23.30 0.38 6.51
C PRO A 148 24.38 1.22 7.21
N GLY A 149 23.98 1.93 8.28
CA GLY A 149 24.90 2.67 9.15
C GLY A 149 24.96 4.18 8.94
N VAL A 150 24.08 4.78 8.13
CA VAL A 150 24.04 6.24 7.96
C VAL A 150 23.06 6.85 8.96
N SER A 151 23.57 7.75 9.80
CA SER A 151 22.76 8.47 10.77
C SER A 151 21.84 9.46 10.07
N ARG A 152 20.53 9.28 10.31
CA ARG A 152 19.45 10.26 10.18
C ARG A 152 19.95 11.70 10.43
N ASN A 153 20.03 12.52 9.37
CA ASN A 153 19.92 14.00 9.32
C ASN A 153 20.94 14.58 8.33
N GLU A 154 20.68 14.65 7.02
CA GLU A 154 21.70 15.17 6.09
C GLU A 154 21.20 16.15 5.03
N CYS A 155 20.10 16.86 5.27
CA CYS A 155 19.83 18.12 4.57
C CYS A 155 20.87 19.22 4.86
N VAL A 156 22.00 18.88 5.50
CA VAL A 156 23.09 19.78 5.91
C VAL A 156 23.79 20.43 4.72
N ASP A 157 23.87 19.72 3.59
CA ASP A 157 24.49 20.22 2.37
C ASP A 157 23.48 20.91 1.43
N VAL A 158 22.19 20.89 1.78
CA VAL A 158 21.15 21.57 1.01
C VAL A 158 21.05 23.02 1.46
N ALA A 159 21.61 23.92 0.65
CA ALA A 159 21.65 25.35 0.94
C ALA A 159 20.24 25.91 1.22
N GLY A 160 20.06 26.50 2.40
CA GLY A 160 18.81 27.11 2.82
C GLY A 160 17.83 26.16 3.51
N ALA A 161 18.10 24.85 3.57
CA ALA A 161 17.29 23.92 4.33
C ALA A 161 17.42 24.22 5.83
N THR A 162 16.29 24.29 6.53
CA THR A 162 16.22 24.54 7.98
C THR A 162 15.64 23.36 8.74
N THR A 163 14.96 22.44 8.05
CA THR A 163 14.38 21.23 8.62
C THR A 163 14.24 20.14 7.55
N SER A 164 13.89 18.93 7.96
CA SER A 164 13.63 17.81 7.05
C SER A 164 12.36 17.07 7.44
N TYR A 165 11.64 16.55 6.44
CA TYR A 165 10.51 15.64 6.62
C TYR A 165 10.85 14.29 6.02
N SER A 166 10.42 13.20 6.66
CA SER A 166 10.63 11.83 6.15
C SER A 166 9.28 11.17 5.93
N PHE A 167 9.09 10.58 4.76
CA PHE A 167 7.96 9.74 4.44
C PHE A 167 8.39 8.27 4.31
N SER A 168 7.66 7.38 4.98
CA SER A 168 7.83 5.93 4.93
C SER A 168 6.46 5.27 4.92
N LEU A 169 6.34 4.10 4.29
CA LEU A 169 5.11 3.32 4.35
C LEU A 169 5.05 2.59 5.70
N GLN A 170 3.83 2.40 6.18
CA GLN A 170 3.58 1.66 7.40
C GLN A 170 3.93 0.18 7.19
N GLY A 171 4.83 -0.35 8.02
CA GLY A 171 5.28 -1.74 7.93
C GLY A 171 6.71 -1.90 7.41
N ASP A 172 7.26 -0.90 6.72
CA ASP A 172 8.63 -0.95 6.19
C ASP A 172 9.69 -0.99 7.30
N GLU A 173 9.33 -0.55 8.51
CA GLU A 173 10.21 -0.54 9.68
C GLU A 173 10.71 -1.94 10.08
N ARG A 174 10.05 -3.00 9.59
CA ARG A 174 10.35 -4.40 9.95
C ARG A 174 10.71 -5.28 8.76
N SER A 175 10.51 -4.84 7.52
CA SER A 175 10.26 -5.78 6.41
C SER A 175 11.47 -6.20 5.57
N LEU A 176 12.62 -5.52 5.56
CA LEU A 176 13.70 -5.87 4.60
C LEU A 176 15.11 -5.66 5.15
N GLY A 177 15.54 -6.42 6.16
CA GLY A 177 16.96 -6.50 6.52
C GLY A 177 17.68 -5.18 6.86
N GLY A 178 16.93 -4.11 7.21
CA GLY A 178 17.46 -2.77 7.49
C GLY A 178 17.38 -1.75 6.34
N LEU A 179 16.83 -2.13 5.20
CA LEU A 179 16.57 -1.28 4.03
C LEU A 179 15.19 -0.65 4.19
N VAL A 180 15.12 0.48 4.89
CA VAL A 180 13.89 1.26 5.01
C VAL A 180 13.88 2.24 3.86
N HIS A 181 13.23 1.88 2.75
CA HIS A 181 12.95 2.84 1.68
C HIS A 181 12.17 4.01 2.30
N ARG A 182 12.69 5.22 2.12
CA ARG A 182 12.19 6.41 2.78
C ARG A 182 12.53 7.59 1.92
N ARG A 183 11.52 8.40 1.64
CA ARG A 183 11.73 9.69 0.96
C ARG A 183 12.02 10.74 2.01
N LEU A 184 13.17 11.40 1.90
CA LEU A 184 13.57 12.51 2.76
C LEU A 184 13.42 13.82 1.98
N PHE A 185 12.67 14.76 2.55
CA PHE A 185 12.42 16.07 2.00
C PHE A 185 13.20 17.11 2.79
N CYS A 186 14.02 17.90 2.11
CA CYS A 186 14.74 19.02 2.71
C CYS A 186 13.93 20.30 2.56
N LEU A 187 13.65 20.99 3.66
CA LEU A 187 12.61 22.00 3.74
C LEU A 187 13.16 23.35 4.21
N ALA A 188 12.65 24.43 3.63
CA ALA A 188 12.87 25.81 4.08
C ALA A 188 11.52 26.51 4.30
N PRO A 189 11.40 27.52 5.18
CA PRO A 189 10.16 28.25 5.36
C PRO A 189 9.72 28.97 4.07
N VAL A 190 8.42 29.00 3.79
CA VAL A 190 7.87 29.87 2.74
C VAL A 190 8.00 31.33 3.19
N SER A 191 8.52 32.18 2.31
CA SER A 191 8.79 33.61 2.56
C SER A 191 7.56 34.48 2.37
#